data_AF-A0AAV7MPF6-F1
#
_entry.id   AF-A0AAV7MPF6-F1
#
_cell.length_a   1.000
_cell.length_b   1.000
_cell.length_c   1.000
_cell.angle_alpha   90.00
_cell.angle_beta   90.00
_cell.angle_gamma   90.00
#
_symmetry.space_group_name_H-M   'P 1'
#
loop_
_entity.id
_entity.type
_entity.pdbx_description
1 polymer ?
#
loop_
_entity_poly.entity_id
_entity_poly.type
_entity_poly.pdbx_seq_one_letter_code
_entity_poly.pdbx_strand_id
1 'polypeptide(L)'
;MFWALRTFLAELLMLKLSPEECELLVPFLDKKELLNAVTSLKITKARGDDGLPAEFYKLFPESLVDKLLPVYTEALERDLLLDSMREAMIVIIPKPGRDPMEMTPYRPLSILNVDQLNNNPDSQCTDV
;
A
#
# COMPACT_ATOMS: atom_id res chain seq x y z
N MET A 1 2.85 33.46 -17.57
CA MET A 1 2.11 32.55 -16.66
C MET A 1 2.84 31.23 -16.42
N PHE A 2 3.44 30.59 -17.44
CA PHE A 2 4.22 29.35 -17.28
C PHE A 2 5.49 29.45 -16.43
N TRP A 3 6.15 30.61 -16.41
CA TRP A 3 7.37 30.82 -15.63
C TRP A 3 7.11 30.81 -14.12
N ALA A 4 6.02 31.44 -13.67
CA ALA A 4 5.62 31.46 -12.26
C ALA A 4 5.22 30.06 -11.74
N LEU A 5 4.58 29.23 -12.58
CA LEU A 5 4.29 27.84 -12.23
C LEU A 5 5.57 27.00 -12.16
N ARG A 6 6.54 27.23 -13.06
CA ARG A 6 7.84 26.56 -13.03
C ARG A 6 8.66 26.93 -11.80
N THR A 7 8.70 28.20 -11.41
CA THR A 7 9.41 28.63 -10.20
C THR A 7 8.73 28.10 -8.94
N PHE A 8 7.40 28.13 -8.88
CA PHE A 8 6.62 27.56 -7.78
C PHE A 8 6.81 26.04 -7.64
N LEU A 9 6.75 25.30 -8.76
CA LEU A 9 7.02 23.87 -8.76
C LEU A 9 8.48 23.57 -8.44
N ALA A 10 9.43 24.39 -8.91
CA ALA A 10 10.83 24.26 -8.54
C ALA A 10 11.04 24.50 -7.03
N GLU A 11 10.40 25.50 -6.44
CA GLU A 11 10.44 25.75 -4.99
C GLU A 11 9.82 24.61 -4.17
N LEU A 12 8.73 24.00 -4.65
CA LEU A 12 8.16 22.78 -4.05
C LEU A 12 9.06 21.54 -4.22
N LEU A 13 9.75 21.42 -5.37
CA LEU A 13 10.69 20.33 -5.68
C LEU A 13 12.10 20.54 -5.06
N MET A 14 12.38 21.72 -4.51
CA MET A 14 13.66 22.07 -3.86
C MET A 14 13.73 21.63 -2.39
N LEU A 15 12.63 21.10 -1.84
CA LEU A 15 12.66 20.28 -0.62
C LEU A 15 13.19 18.86 -0.92
N LYS A 16 14.30 18.79 -1.68
CA LYS A 16 15.07 17.56 -1.78
C LYS A 16 15.90 17.46 -0.53
N LEU A 17 15.57 16.46 0.28
CA LEU A 17 16.42 16.00 1.37
C LEU A 17 17.85 15.84 0.84
N SER A 18 18.81 16.29 1.64
CA SER A 18 20.21 16.07 1.32
C SER A 18 20.49 14.56 1.21
N PRO A 19 21.52 14.14 0.46
CA PRO A 19 21.89 12.73 0.37
C PRO A 19 22.09 12.08 1.74
N GLU A 20 22.62 12.84 2.70
CA GLU A 20 22.84 12.42 4.09
C GLU A 20 21.51 12.24 4.86
N GLU A 21 20.54 13.13 4.67
CA GLU A 21 19.19 12.99 5.25
C GLU A 21 18.43 11.84 4.60
N CYS A 22 18.59 11.61 3.29
CA CYS A 22 18.03 10.45 2.59
C CYS A 22 18.62 9.14 3.13
N GLU A 23 19.93 9.09 3.40
CA GLU A 23 20.62 7.91 3.94
C GLU A 23 20.19 7.62 5.39
N LEU A 24 19.90 8.66 6.19
CA LEU A 24 19.27 8.53 7.50
C LEU A 24 17.79 8.08 7.44
N LEU A 25 17.12 8.31 6.31
CA LEU A 25 15.69 8.04 6.08
C LEU A 25 15.41 6.70 5.42
N VAL A 26 16.42 5.91 5.05
CA VAL A 26 16.24 4.49 4.68
C VAL A 26 16.51 3.68 5.95
N PRO A 27 15.54 3.56 6.86
CA PRO A 27 15.80 2.95 8.14
C PRO A 27 15.89 1.45 7.90
N PHE A 28 16.83 0.81 8.58
CA PHE A 28 16.74 -0.61 8.83
C PHE A 28 15.34 -0.89 9.41
N LEU A 29 14.52 -1.70 8.73
CA LEU A 29 13.17 -1.99 9.20
C LEU A 29 13.25 -2.64 10.58
N ASP A 30 12.72 -1.99 11.61
CA ASP A 30 12.77 -2.54 12.96
C ASP A 30 11.63 -3.56 13.17
N LYS A 31 11.93 -4.64 13.89
CA LYS A 31 10.94 -5.66 14.26
C LYS A 31 9.76 -5.03 14.99
N LYS A 32 10.02 -4.03 15.85
CA LYS A 32 8.99 -3.31 16.60
C LYS A 32 8.08 -2.48 15.70
N GLU A 33 8.63 -1.85 14.66
CA GLU A 33 7.85 -1.10 13.68
C GLU A 33 6.91 -2.03 12.92
N LEU A 34 7.42 -3.18 12.46
CA LEU A 34 6.61 -4.17 11.77
C LEU A 34 5.51 -4.76 12.67
N LEU A 35 5.82 -5.00 13.95
CA LEU A 35 4.83 -5.44 14.94
C LEU A 35 3.74 -4.39 15.18
N ASN A 36 4.12 -3.12 15.28
CA ASN A 36 3.18 -2.01 15.40
C ASN A 36 2.30 -1.89 14.15
N ALA A 37 2.87 -2.08 12.96
CA ALA A 37 2.12 -2.07 11.71
C ALA A 37 1.05 -3.19 11.69
N VAL A 38 1.46 -4.43 12.01
CA VAL A 38 0.55 -5.59 12.06
C VAL A 38 -0.59 -5.38 13.07
N THR A 39 -0.27 -4.87 14.27
CA THR A 39 -1.29 -4.62 15.30
C THR A 39 -2.26 -3.50 14.91
N SER A 40 -1.79 -2.50 14.14
CA SER A 40 -2.59 -1.38 13.63
C SER A 40 -3.52 -1.72 12.46
N LEU A 41 -3.39 -2.91 11.85
CA LEU A 41 -4.20 -3.33 10.70
C LEU A 41 -5.71 -3.20 10.97
N LYS A 42 -6.46 -2.65 10.02
CA LYS A 42 -7.92 -2.58 10.11
C LYS A 42 -8.52 -3.92 9.67
N ILE A 43 -9.35 -4.51 10.54
CA ILE A 43 -9.99 -5.82 10.32
C ILE A 43 -11.05 -5.75 9.21
N THR A 44 -11.62 -4.57 8.94
CA THR A 44 -12.72 -4.40 7.99
C THR A 44 -12.31 -4.46 6.50
N LYS A 45 -11.04 -4.74 6.19
CA LYS A 45 -10.55 -4.78 4.80
C LYS A 45 -10.98 -6.09 4.14
N ALA A 46 -11.33 -6.02 2.85
CA ALA A 46 -11.50 -7.22 2.04
C ALA A 46 -10.15 -7.94 1.93
N ARG A 47 -10.18 -9.27 1.98
CA ARG A 47 -9.01 -10.11 1.67
C ARG A 47 -8.69 -10.00 0.18
N GLY A 48 -7.40 -10.03 -0.16
CA GLY A 48 -6.99 -10.12 -1.55
C GLY A 48 -7.10 -11.55 -2.07
N ASP A 49 -6.35 -11.86 -3.12
CA ASP A 49 -6.39 -13.16 -3.80
C ASP A 49 -5.67 -14.27 -3.02
N ASP A 50 -4.77 -13.89 -2.11
CA ASP A 50 -4.07 -14.78 -1.18
C ASP A 50 -5.00 -15.46 -0.16
N GLY A 51 -6.19 -14.90 0.05
CA GLY A 51 -7.16 -15.36 1.03
C GLY A 51 -6.79 -15.09 2.49
N LEU A 52 -5.72 -14.35 2.78
CA LEU A 52 -5.23 -14.07 4.13
C LEU A 52 -5.86 -12.78 4.68
N PRO A 53 -6.78 -12.85 5.66
CA PRO A 53 -7.44 -11.67 6.19
C PRO A 53 -6.58 -11.01 7.29
N ALA A 54 -6.85 -9.74 7.63
CA ALA A 54 -6.09 -9.01 8.65
C ALA A 54 -6.08 -9.69 10.03
N GLU A 55 -7.12 -10.47 10.35
CA GLU A 55 -7.21 -11.30 11.54
C GLU A 55 -6.11 -12.35 11.61
N PHE A 56 -5.73 -12.95 10.48
CA PHE A 56 -4.62 -13.91 10.42
C PHE A 56 -3.31 -13.26 10.90
N TYR A 57 -3.04 -12.04 10.43
CA TYR A 57 -1.86 -11.27 10.82
C TYR A 57 -1.88 -10.91 12.32
N LYS A 58 -3.06 -10.61 12.87
CA LYS A 58 -3.23 -10.28 14.30
C LYS A 58 -3.24 -11.47 15.25
N LEU A 59 -3.58 -12.67 14.76
CA LEU A 59 -3.63 -13.88 15.59
C LEU A 59 -2.21 -14.37 15.94
N PHE A 60 -1.24 -14.20 15.05
CA PHE A 60 0.12 -14.72 15.22
C PHE A 60 1.22 -13.68 14.94
N PRO A 61 1.15 -12.48 15.54
CA PRO A 61 1.93 -11.32 15.09
C PRO A 61 3.44 -11.56 15.25
N GLU A 62 3.91 -12.13 16.37
CA GLU A 62 5.35 -12.36 16.58
C GLU A 62 5.94 -13.34 15.57
N SER A 63 5.30 -14.51 15.40
CA SER A 63 5.78 -15.55 14.48
C SER A 63 5.73 -15.12 13.01
N LEU A 64 4.81 -14.22 12.68
CA LEU A 64 4.63 -13.72 11.33
C LEU A 64 5.63 -12.59 11.04
N VAL A 65 5.82 -11.67 11.98
CA VAL A 65 6.82 -10.61 11.92
C VAL A 65 8.22 -11.21 11.70
N ASP A 66 8.57 -12.30 12.37
CA ASP A 66 9.87 -12.97 12.17
C ASP A 66 10.09 -13.49 10.75
N LYS A 67 9.02 -13.89 10.07
CA LYS A 67 9.08 -14.35 8.67
C LYS A 67 9.02 -13.20 7.67
N LEU A 68 8.26 -12.15 7.98
CA LEU A 68 8.05 -11.00 7.12
C LEU A 68 9.22 -10.02 7.15
N LEU A 69 9.91 -9.89 8.29
CA LEU A 69 11.02 -8.96 8.46
C LEU A 69 12.09 -9.10 7.35
N PRO A 70 12.68 -10.29 7.09
CA PRO A 70 13.68 -10.43 6.03
C PRO A 70 13.12 -10.13 4.63
N VAL A 71 11.85 -10.44 4.39
CA VAL A 71 11.18 -10.20 3.10
C VAL A 71 11.08 -8.70 2.82
N TYR A 72 10.63 -7.91 3.80
CA TYR A 72 10.56 -6.45 3.65
C TYR A 72 11.93 -5.79 3.65
N THR A 73 12.90 -6.29 4.42
CA THR A 73 14.28 -5.81 4.37
C THR A 73 14.85 -5.96 2.96
N GLU A 74 14.72 -7.14 2.35
CA GLU A 74 15.18 -7.38 0.97
C GLU A 74 14.43 -6.48 -0.04
N ALA A 75 13.12 -6.29 0.16
CA ALA A 75 12.32 -5.42 -0.70
C ALA A 75 12.76 -3.94 -0.61
N LEU A 76 13.12 -3.46 0.58
CA LEU A 76 13.64 -2.10 0.79
C LEU A 76 15.05 -1.94 0.21
N GLU A 77 15.94 -2.92 0.41
CA GLU A 77 17.30 -2.90 -0.13
C GLU A 77 17.32 -2.89 -1.66
N ARG A 78 16.37 -3.59 -2.30
CA ARG A 78 16.25 -3.68 -3.76
C ARG A 78 15.32 -2.64 -4.38
N ASP A 79 14.66 -1.84 -3.56
CA ASP A 79 13.58 -0.93 -3.97
C ASP A 79 12.51 -1.64 -4.83
N LEU A 80 12.18 -2.89 -4.47
CA LEU A 80 11.28 -3.76 -5.23
C LEU A 80 10.49 -4.68 -4.30
N LEU A 81 9.16 -4.48 -4.26
CA LEU A 81 8.22 -5.38 -3.59
C LEU A 81 8.17 -6.75 -4.28
N LEU A 82 7.66 -7.78 -3.60
CA LEU A 82 7.46 -9.11 -4.21
C LEU A 82 6.34 -9.08 -5.25
N ASP A 83 6.36 -10.02 -6.18
CA ASP A 83 5.36 -10.08 -7.27
C ASP A 83 3.92 -10.13 -6.72
N SER A 84 3.66 -10.98 -5.72
CA SER A 84 2.35 -11.09 -5.06
C SER A 84 1.90 -9.82 -4.34
N MET A 85 2.83 -8.97 -3.91
CA MET A 85 2.55 -7.67 -3.27
C MET A 85 2.29 -6.55 -4.29
N ARG A 86 2.48 -6.81 -5.58
CA ARG A 86 2.22 -5.86 -6.68
C ARG A 86 1.00 -6.25 -7.50
N GLU A 87 0.38 -7.39 -7.19
CA GLU A 87 -0.83 -7.88 -7.84
C GLU A 87 -2.08 -7.37 -7.13
N ALA A 88 -3.15 -7.18 -7.90
CA ALA A 88 -4.43 -6.70 -7.41
C ALA A 88 -5.57 -7.51 -8.02
N MET A 89 -6.54 -7.91 -7.19
CA MET A 89 -7.77 -8.51 -7.67
C MET A 89 -8.74 -7.42 -8.11
N ILE A 90 -9.16 -7.43 -9.37
CA ILE A 90 -10.17 -6.50 -9.89
C ILE A 90 -11.56 -7.10 -9.68
N VAL A 91 -12.37 -6.44 -8.84
CA VAL A 91 -13.77 -6.77 -8.62
C VAL A 91 -14.65 -5.69 -9.24
N ILE A 92 -15.66 -6.10 -10.01
CA ILE A 92 -16.54 -5.18 -10.73
C ILE A 92 -17.84 -4.99 -9.95
N ILE A 93 -18.14 -3.76 -9.52
CA ILE A 93 -19.35 -3.43 -8.73
C ILE A 93 -20.36 -2.65 -9.58
N PRO A 94 -21.62 -3.10 -9.72
CA PRO A 94 -22.63 -2.35 -10.46
C PRO A 94 -23.02 -1.04 -9.76
N LYS A 95 -23.29 0.01 -10.54
CA LYS A 95 -23.83 1.28 -10.04
C LYS A 95 -25.28 1.08 -9.59
N PRO A 96 -25.69 1.65 -8.44
CA PRO A 96 -27.05 1.51 -7.94
C PRO A 96 -28.06 2.15 -8.91
N GLY A 97 -29.22 1.49 -9.09
CA GLY A 97 -30.33 2.02 -9.89
C GLY A 97 -30.16 1.89 -11.41
N ARG A 98 -29.24 1.06 -11.90
CA ARG A 98 -29.03 0.77 -13.33
C ARG A 98 -29.19 -0.73 -13.61
N ASP A 99 -29.65 -1.06 -14.81
CA ASP A 99 -29.79 -2.46 -15.27
C ASP A 99 -28.40 -3.10 -15.45
N PRO A 100 -28.12 -4.27 -14.82
CA PRO A 100 -26.88 -5.01 -15.02
C PRO A 100 -26.60 -5.45 -16.47
N MET A 101 -27.58 -5.40 -17.37
CA MET A 101 -27.39 -5.75 -18.79
C MET A 101 -26.88 -4.59 -19.65
N GLU A 102 -26.84 -3.36 -19.14
CA GLU A 102 -26.20 -2.23 -19.82
C GLU A 102 -24.67 -2.32 -19.67
N MET A 103 -23.89 -2.07 -20.74
CA MET A 103 -22.43 -2.26 -20.73
C MET A 103 -21.62 -1.18 -19.98
N THR A 104 -22.25 -0.12 -19.46
CA THR A 104 -21.59 1.07 -18.89
C THR A 104 -21.81 1.41 -17.39
N PRO A 105 -22.49 0.63 -16.52
CA PRO A 105 -22.71 1.02 -15.14
C PRO A 105 -21.86 0.24 -14.14
N TYR A 106 -20.56 0.04 -14.37
CA TYR A 106 -19.71 -0.62 -13.38
C TYR A 106 -18.60 0.27 -12.82
N ARG A 107 -18.19 -0.05 -11.60
CA ARG A 107 -17.03 0.53 -10.92
C ARG A 107 -16.02 -0.59 -10.69
N PRO A 108 -14.84 -0.55 -11.33
CA PRO A 108 -13.77 -1.48 -11.01
C PRO A 108 -13.21 -1.13 -9.63
N LEU A 109 -13.04 -2.15 -8.78
CA LEU A 109 -12.43 -2.05 -7.47
C LEU A 109 -11.16 -2.90 -7.47
N SER A 110 -10.01 -2.27 -7.27
CA SER A 110 -8.74 -2.97 -7.09
C SER A 110 -8.57 -3.35 -5.61
N ILE A 111 -8.64 -4.64 -5.33
CA ILE A 111 -8.42 -5.20 -3.99
C ILE A 111 -6.98 -5.68 -3.91
N LEU A 112 -6.26 -5.18 -2.90
CA LEU A 112 -4.87 -5.49 -2.62
C LEU A 112 -4.75 -6.48 -1.46
N ASN A 113 -3.69 -7.28 -1.45
CA ASN A 113 -3.38 -8.16 -0.32
C ASN A 113 -3.07 -7.34 0.94
N VAL A 114 -3.31 -7.92 2.11
CA VAL A 114 -3.18 -7.22 3.40
C VAL A 114 -1.71 -6.92 3.73
N ASP A 115 -0.81 -7.77 3.27
CA ASP A 115 0.64 -7.60 3.35
C ASP A 115 1.16 -6.47 2.46
N GLN A 116 0.36 -5.94 1.54
CA GLN A 116 0.71 -4.68 0.90
C GLN A 116 0.54 -3.54 1.91
N LEU A 117 1.59 -3.31 2.71
CA LEU A 117 1.69 -2.32 3.79
C LEU A 117 1.69 -0.87 3.25
N ASN A 118 0.64 -0.47 2.55
CA ASN A 118 0.39 0.92 2.24
C ASN A 118 -0.52 1.51 3.32
N ASN A 119 0.09 2.04 4.38
CA ASN A 119 -0.58 2.65 5.53
C ASN A 119 -1.23 4.02 5.23
N ASN A 120 -1.40 4.39 3.95
CA ASN A 120 -2.22 5.53 3.61
C ASN A 120 -3.69 5.26 3.98
N PRO A 121 -4.33 6.03 4.88
CA PRO A 121 -5.76 5.88 5.19
C PRO A 121 -6.68 6.05 3.96
N ASP A 122 -6.15 6.64 2.88
CA ASP A 122 -6.82 6.86 1.59
C ASP A 122 -6.47 5.80 0.53
N SER A 123 -5.67 4.76 0.84
CA SER A 123 -5.50 3.59 -0.06
C SER A 123 -6.75 2.70 -0.09
N GLN A 124 -7.86 3.17 0.49
CA GLN A 124 -9.19 2.67 0.21
C GLN A 124 -9.45 2.79 -1.28
N CYS A 125 -9.26 1.68 -1.99
CA CYS A 125 -9.69 1.54 -3.38
C CYS A 125 -9.28 2.75 -4.21
N THR A 126 -8.01 2.83 -4.59
CA THR A 126 -7.60 3.82 -5.59
C THR A 126 -8.37 3.52 -6.88
N ASP A 127 -9.41 4.31 -7.13
CA ASP A 127 -10.10 4.37 -8.41
C ASP A 127 -9.02 4.65 -9.46
N VAL A 128 -8.86 3.72 -10.39
CA VAL A 128 -8.00 3.91 -11.57
C VAL A 128 -8.71 4.80 -12.58
#